data_AF-A0A521XI95-F1
#
_entry.id   AF-A0A521XI95-F1
#
_cell.length_a   1.000
_cell.length_b   1.000
_cell.length_c   1.000
_cell.angle_alpha   90.00
_cell.angle_beta   90.00
_cell.angle_gamma   90.00
#
_symmetry.space_group_name_H-M   'P 1'
#
loop_
_entity.id
_entity.type
_entity.pdbx_description
1 polymer ?
#
loop_
_entity_poly.entity_id
_entity_poly.type
_entity_poly.pdbx_seq_one_letter_code
_entity_poly.pdbx_strand_id
1 'polypeptide(L)' 'MADVVRLRKPHPCGGFEWEVVRLGADIRLKCTTCGHRVLLDRRTLEKRMKAFVSRGPELDPEQVRIALERD' A
#
# COMPACT_ATOMS: atom_id res chain seq x y z
N MET A 1 6.10 5.42 -2.64
CA MET A 1 4.85 4.65 -2.46
C MET A 1 4.15 5.19 -1.23
N ALA A 2 2.90 5.60 -1.37
CA ALA A 2 2.05 6.10 -0.28
C ALA A 2 0.57 5.73 -0.54
N ASP A 3 0.35 4.62 -1.25
CA ASP A 3 -0.99 4.15 -1.55
C ASP A 3 -1.68 3.75 -0.24
N VAL A 4 -2.91 4.19 -0.06
CA VAL A 4 -3.77 3.73 1.03
C VAL A 4 -4.91 2.94 0.42
N VAL A 5 -5.08 1.72 0.88
CA VAL A 5 -6.16 0.82 0.45
C VAL A 5 -7.12 0.58 1.59
N ARG A 6 -8.39 0.37 1.24
CA ARG A 6 -9.42 -0.05 2.18
C ARG A 6 -9.65 -1.54 2.04
N LEU A 7 -9.58 -2.28 3.15
CA LEU A 7 -9.94 -3.70 3.17
C LEU A 7 -11.42 -3.88 3.51
N ARG A 8 -12.00 -5.01 3.09
CA ARG A 8 -13.40 -5.40 3.35
C ARG A 8 -13.66 -5.72 4.82
N LYS A 9 -12.69 -6.33 5.49
CA LYS A 9 -12.76 -6.68 6.93
C LYS A 9 -11.98 -5.65 7.76
N PRO A 10 -12.49 -5.29 8.96
CA PRO A 10 -11.74 -4.44 9.87
C PRO A 10 -10.49 -5.16 10.39
N HIS A 11 -9.45 -4.38 10.67
CA HIS A 11 -8.39 -4.77 11.58
C HIS A 11 -8.96 -5.01 12.99
N PRO A 12 -8.36 -5.84 13.86
CA PRO A 12 -8.81 -5.99 15.25
C PRO A 12 -8.88 -4.67 16.04
N CYS A 13 -8.16 -3.62 15.63
CA CYS A 13 -8.29 -2.28 16.24
C CYS A 13 -9.50 -1.45 15.72
N GLY A 14 -10.30 -1.97 14.80
CA GLY A 14 -11.44 -1.28 14.18
C GLY A 14 -11.12 -0.50 12.89
N GLY A 15 -9.84 -0.30 12.56
CA GLY A 15 -9.42 0.40 11.34
C GLY A 15 -9.65 -0.42 10.07
N PHE A 16 -9.97 0.27 8.96
CA PHE A 16 -10.19 -0.37 7.64
C PHE A 16 -9.11 -0.02 6.62
N GLU A 17 -8.30 0.99 6.93
CA GLU A 17 -7.38 1.62 5.99
C GLU A 17 -5.95 1.17 6.28
N TRP A 18 -5.25 0.89 5.19
CA TRP A 18 -3.94 0.29 5.22
C TRP A 18 -3.04 0.99 4.22
N GLU A 19 -1.92 1.50 4.71
CA GLU A 19 -0.83 2.04 3.91
C GLU A 19 -0.04 0.88 3.31
N VAL A 20 0.17 0.90 1.99
CA VAL A 20 1.04 -0.03 1.29
C VAL A 20 2.48 0.41 1.48
N VAL A 21 3.20 -0.31 2.35
CA VAL A 21 4.58 0.03 2.73
C VAL A 21 5.60 -0.57 1.75
N ARG A 22 5.31 -1.76 1.22
CA ARG A 22 6.20 -2.45 0.26
C ARG A 22 5.37 -3.28 -0.70
N LEU A 23 5.74 -3.20 -1.98
CA LEU A 23 5.31 -4.13 -3.03
C LEU A 23 6.45 -5.14 -3.31
N GLY A 24 6.09 -6.40 -3.53
CA GLY A 24 7.01 -7.51 -3.77
C GLY A 24 6.25 -8.83 -3.87
N ALA A 25 6.94 -9.96 -3.64
CA ALA A 25 6.29 -11.28 -3.53
C ALA A 25 5.21 -11.29 -2.44
N ASP A 26 5.57 -10.76 -1.26
CA ASP A 26 4.63 -10.39 -0.20
C ASP A 26 4.47 -8.87 -0.14
N ILE A 27 3.25 -8.44 0.10
CA ILE A 27 2.86 -7.04 0.23
C ILE A 27 2.80 -6.70 1.72
N ARG A 28 3.59 -5.71 2.13
CA ARG A 28 3.57 -5.21 3.51
C ARG A 28 2.56 -4.09 3.63
N LEU A 29 1.61 -4.27 4.54
CA LEU A 29 0.60 -3.28 4.88
C LEU A 29 0.81 -2.77 6.30
N LYS A 30 0.50 -1.50 6.52
CA LYS A 30 0.50 -0.86 7.84
C LYS A 30 -0.87 -0.25 8.11
N CYS A 31 -1.49 -0.60 9.23
CA CYS A 31 -2.77 -0.02 9.63
C CYS A 31 -2.58 1.48 9.92
N THR A 32 -3.39 2.33 9.30
CA THR A 32 -3.30 3.79 9.48
C THR A 32 -3.79 4.23 10.86
N THR A 33 -4.61 3.42 11.54
CA THR A 33 -5.16 3.72 12.88
C THR A 33 -4.20 3.38 14.02
N CYS A 34 -3.55 2.22 13.99
CA CYS A 34 -2.74 1.72 15.12
C CYS A 34 -1.27 1.42 14.76
N GLY A 35 -0.87 1.56 13.49
CA GLY A 35 0.51 1.32 13.05
C GLY A 35 0.94 -0.13 12.96
N HIS A 36 0.09 -1.10 13.34
CA HIS A 36 0.40 -2.53 13.22
C HIS A 36 0.64 -2.94 11.76
N ARG A 37 1.58 -3.86 11.54
CA ARG A 37 2.02 -4.27 10.20
C ARG A 37 1.68 -5.73 9.94
N VAL A 38 1.22 -6.02 8.74
CA VAL A 38 0.96 -7.38 8.28
C VAL A 38 1.62 -7.62 6.93
N LEU A 39 1.93 -8.88 6.64
CA LEU A 39 2.32 -9.35 5.31
C LEU A 39 1.16 -10.13 4.73
N LEU A 40 0.78 -9.79 3.51
CA LEU A 40 -0.20 -10.55 2.73
C LEU A 40 0.41 -10.87 1.38
N ASP A 41 0.17 -12.09 0.89
CA ASP A 41 0.41 -12.38 -0.51
C ASP A 41 -0.54 -11.55 -1.40
N ARG A 42 -0.15 -11.39 -2.67
CA ARG A 42 -0.90 -10.58 -3.64
C ARG A 42 -2.35 -11.03 -3.81
N ARG A 43 -2.59 -12.33 -3.94
CA ARG A 43 -3.93 -12.90 -4.17
C ARG A 43 -4.85 -12.65 -2.97
N THR A 44 -4.31 -12.75 -1.76
CA THR A 44 -5.05 -12.46 -0.52
C THR A 44 -5.39 -10.99 -0.42
N LEU A 45 -4.46 -10.09 -0.75
CA LEU A 45 -4.73 -8.65 -0.78
C LEU A 45 -5.82 -8.32 -1.80
N GLU A 46 -5.71 -8.79 -3.04
CA GLU A 46 -6.69 -8.52 -4.11
C GLU A 46 -8.12 -8.93 -3.71
N LYS A 47 -8.28 -10.12 -3.10
CA LYS A 47 -9.59 -10.58 -2.61
C LYS A 47 -10.14 -9.74 -1.46
N ARG A 48 -9.27 -9.31 -0.54
CA ARG A 48 -9.68 -8.56 0.67
C ARG A 48 -9.84 -7.08 0.40
N MET A 49 -9.23 -6.54 -0.65
CA MET A 49 -9.31 -5.13 -1.00
C MET A 49 -10.73 -4.77 -1.45
N LYS A 50 -11.20 -3.63 -0.97
CA LYS A 50 -12.48 -3.04 -1.34
C LYS A 50 -12.28 -1.92 -2.36
N ALA A 51 -11.35 -1.01 -2.09
CA ALA A 51 -11.05 0.14 -2.93
C ALA A 51 -9.69 0.74 -2.59
N PHE A 52 -9.15 1.56 -3.50
CA PHE A 52 -8.13 2.54 -3.16
C PHE A 52 -8.77 3.73 -2.43
N VAL A 53 -8.13 4.21 -1.38
CA VAL A 53 -8.50 5.42 -0.64
C VAL A 53 -7.68 6.60 -1.13
N SER A 54 -6.37 6.38 -1.29
CA SER A 54 -5.46 7.32 -1.95
C SER A 54 -4.45 6.55 -2.80
N ARG A 55 -4.00 7.21 -3.86
CA ARG A 55 -2.82 6.81 -4.61
C ARG A 55 -1.68 7.71 -4.14
N GLY A 56 -0.50 7.12 -3.94
CA GLY A 56 0.71 7.90 -3.68
C GLY A 56 1.01 8.84 -4.84
N PRO A 57 2.00 9.74 -4.67
CA PRO A 57 2.38 10.66 -5.73
C PRO A 57 2.68 9.86 -7.00
N GLU A 58 1.99 10.20 -8.08
CA GLU A 58 2.31 9.70 -9.40
C GLU A 58 3.75 10.11 -9.68
N LEU A 59 4.62 9.13 -9.91
CA LEU A 59 5.99 9.44 -10.31
C LEU A 59 5.89 10.05 -11.69
N ASP A 60 6.18 11.34 -11.80
CA ASP A 60 6.36 12.01 -13.07
C ASP A 60 7.42 11.22 -13.86
N PRO A 61 7.11 10.73 -15.07
CA PRO A 61 8.06 10.01 -15.91
C PRO A 61 9.40 10.75 -16.06
N GLU A 62 9.40 12.08 -16.00
CA GLU A 62 10.61 12.89 -16.07
C GLU A 62 11.44 12.80 -14.78
N GLN A 63 10.81 12.75 -13.61
CA GLN A 63 11.49 12.51 -12.33
C GLN A 63 12.12 11.13 -12.27
N VAL A 64 11.47 10.11 -12.86
CA VAL A 64 12.03 8.75 -12.96
C VAL A 64 13.26 8.75 -13.86
N ARG A 65 13.21 9.42 -15.02
CA ARG A 65 14.33 9.52 -15.96
C ARG A 65 15.55 10.17 -15.31
N ILE A 66 15.37 11.34 -14.69
CA ILE A 66 16.44 12.09 -14.00
C ILE A 66 17.07 11.26 -12.87
N ALA A 67 16.29 10.43 -12.17
CA ALA A 67 16.81 9.56 -11.11
C ALA A 67 17.67 8.40 -11.64
N LEU A 68 17.39 7.89 -12.84
CA LEU A 68 18.10 6.75 -13.44
C LEU A 68 19.39 7.15 -14.19
N GLU A 69 19.52 8.42 -14.60
CA GLU A 69 20.69 8.93 -15.35
C GLU A 69 21.81 9.49 -14.45
N ARG A 70 21.65 9.45 -13.12
CA ARG A 70 22.59 10.03 -12.13
C ARG A 70 23.46 9.00 -11.39
N ASP A 71 23.45 7.74 -11.82
CA ASP A 71 24.35 6.66 -11.38
C ASP A 71 25.50 6.43 -12.40
#